data_AF-A0A959YSA8-F1
#
_entry.id   AF-A0A959YSA8-F1
#
_cell.length_a   1.000
_cell.length_b   1.000
_cell.length_c   1.000
_cell.angle_alpha   90.00
_cell.angle_beta   90.00
_cell.angle_gamma   90.00
#
_symmetry.space_group_name_H-M   'P 1'
#
loop_
_entity.id
_entity.type
_entity.pdbx_description
1 polymer ?
#
loop_
_entity_poly.entity_id
_entity_poly.type
_entity_poly.pdbx_seq_one_letter_code
_entity_poly.pdbx_strand_id
1 'polypeptide(L)'
;MKEKTRRKLLGKRLYAFYRRFRYLRFLKKIRKQRLRELKSDEIQEKESFRENIKRQRRIEKNAEKRRARELRNEAREERKAIREAIRQKVREEKRLDKQKQKLEQEELQQEQVEIRKRITEQQALEKDLLTKKKSDEKNRKKERRHKRNRLRPYLIRRRFREIHYSVKKINKSSFRRWTAWFVEVAETKTERNLFFKIALNSLSMFLLSHLVIYYLGQVITVWVAYTFDYETIVFYYKIYYNIDSSDWTSDAVKILYSIKPIAGLILGFIGLILYASNQNNTGKIKLFFLWSFVNGMVLFFGSLLMGTLLNKGFGWVISYLYYKDTGKMVFSILAIFALFISGTTIGRRLLISGNSYFNFVDSRNRKFLITSQVILPVFLGTIILSILKIPAEAYFTTQEEITYEVLKVWTILLLIIPSVVAMNSYGEIYFDEANRRPRINWIFVLLAMLFIAAVYYVLWGGLIITPPE
;
A
#
# COMPACT_ATOMS: atom_id res chain seq x y z
N MET A 1 36.77 68.69 -84.94
CA MET A 1 37.74 69.81 -85.07
C MET A 1 37.83 70.17 -86.54
N LYS A 2 37.47 71.41 -86.91
CA LYS A 2 37.44 71.84 -88.32
C LYS A 2 38.85 71.72 -88.92
N GLU A 3 38.93 71.18 -90.13
CA GLU A 3 40.15 70.62 -90.74
C GLU A 3 41.24 71.69 -91.01
N LYS A 4 40.83 72.95 -91.21
CA LYS A 4 41.74 74.10 -91.30
C LYS A 4 42.57 74.33 -90.05
N THR A 5 42.01 74.09 -88.85
CA THR A 5 42.72 74.30 -87.57
C THR A 5 43.81 73.25 -87.35
N ARG A 6 43.61 72.01 -87.84
CA ARG A 6 44.57 70.92 -87.71
C ARG A 6 45.80 71.06 -88.62
N ARG A 7 45.66 71.73 -89.76
CA ARG A 7 46.80 71.98 -90.68
C ARG A 7 47.77 73.05 -90.15
N LYS A 8 47.26 74.01 -89.34
CA LYS A 8 48.05 75.08 -88.70
C LYS A 8 48.85 74.58 -87.49
N LEU A 9 48.23 73.71 -86.67
CA LEU A 9 48.83 73.18 -85.45
C LEU A 9 49.86 72.08 -85.66
N LEU A 10 49.67 71.21 -86.66
CA LEU A 10 50.55 70.06 -86.87
C LEU A 10 51.68 70.36 -87.86
N GLY A 11 51.68 71.51 -88.53
CA GLY A 11 52.62 71.78 -89.61
C GLY A 11 52.43 70.83 -90.81
N LYS A 12 52.92 71.23 -91.98
CA LYS A 12 52.67 70.49 -93.24
C LYS A 12 53.10 69.02 -93.17
N ARG A 13 54.17 68.69 -92.43
CA ARG A 13 54.73 67.33 -92.36
C ARG A 13 53.89 66.37 -91.51
N LEU A 14 53.42 66.76 -90.31
CA LEU A 14 52.60 65.84 -89.47
C LEU A 14 51.18 65.63 -90.06
N TYR A 15 50.66 66.60 -90.82
CA TYR A 15 49.37 66.43 -91.48
C TYR A 15 49.38 65.32 -92.55
N ALA A 16 50.50 65.17 -93.27
CA ALA A 16 50.67 64.08 -94.23
C ALA A 16 50.68 62.70 -93.53
N PHE A 17 51.33 62.61 -92.36
CA PHE A 17 51.37 61.38 -91.56
C PHE A 17 49.98 60.98 -91.04
N TYR A 18 49.21 61.94 -90.54
CA TYR A 18 47.84 61.72 -90.09
C TYR A 18 46.93 61.15 -91.20
N ARG A 19 47.05 61.66 -92.43
CA ARG A 19 46.25 61.20 -93.57
C ARG A 19 46.57 59.75 -93.95
N ARG A 20 47.84 59.35 -93.91
CA ARG A 20 48.28 57.97 -94.17
C ARG A 20 47.75 56.98 -93.11
N PHE A 21 47.77 57.37 -91.83
CA PHE A 21 47.28 56.53 -90.74
C PHE A 21 45.76 56.30 -90.79
N ARG A 22 44.99 57.31 -91.22
CA ARG A 22 43.53 57.19 -91.39
C ARG A 22 43.15 56.23 -92.51
N TYR A 23 43.92 56.20 -93.60
CA TYR A 23 43.66 55.29 -94.73
C TYR A 23 43.89 53.81 -94.36
N LEU A 24 44.94 53.51 -93.59
CA LEU A 24 45.20 52.14 -93.11
C LEU A 24 44.09 51.63 -92.17
N ARG A 25 43.52 52.49 -91.32
CA ARG A 25 42.37 52.12 -90.46
C ARG A 25 41.10 51.80 -91.28
N PHE A 26 40.91 52.44 -92.42
CA PHE A 26 39.76 52.20 -93.29
C PHE A 26 39.81 50.80 -93.94
N LEU A 27 40.97 50.39 -94.47
CA LEU A 27 41.15 49.06 -95.07
C LEU A 27 40.96 47.92 -94.06
N LYS A 28 41.39 48.12 -92.80
CA LYS A 28 41.20 47.13 -91.72
C LYS A 28 39.72 46.94 -91.35
N LYS A 29 38.86 47.95 -91.57
CA LYS A 29 37.42 47.89 -91.29
C LYS A 29 36.67 47.06 -92.34
N ILE A 30 37.04 47.16 -93.61
CA ILE A 30 36.39 46.42 -94.71
C ILE A 30 36.62 44.91 -94.60
N ARG A 31 37.83 44.45 -94.26
CA ARG A 31 38.10 43.00 -94.04
C ARG A 31 37.28 42.39 -92.89
N LYS A 32 36.91 43.19 -91.87
CA LYS A 32 36.12 42.73 -90.71
C LYS A 32 34.61 42.61 -91.02
N GLN A 33 34.12 43.27 -92.06
CA GLN A 33 32.71 43.17 -92.48
C GLN A 33 32.43 41.90 -93.30
N ARG A 34 33.29 41.55 -94.27
CA ARG A 34 33.11 40.32 -95.07
C ARG A 34 33.18 39.01 -94.25
N LEU A 35 33.91 39.01 -93.13
CA LEU A 35 34.02 37.85 -92.23
C LEU A 35 32.80 37.67 -91.31
N ARG A 36 31.90 38.67 -91.25
CA ARG A 36 30.64 38.60 -90.48
C ARG A 36 29.47 38.10 -91.32
N GLU A 37 29.48 38.35 -92.62
CA GLU A 37 28.45 37.88 -93.57
C GLU A 37 28.54 36.36 -93.79
N LEU A 38 29.75 35.79 -93.92
CA LEU A 38 29.92 34.33 -94.05
C LEU A 38 29.55 33.53 -92.78
N LYS A 39 29.48 34.18 -91.61
CA LYS A 39 29.09 33.54 -90.34
C LYS A 39 27.60 33.67 -90.03
N SER A 40 26.86 34.59 -90.67
CA SER A 40 25.41 34.73 -90.44
C SER A 40 24.62 33.66 -91.18
N ASP A 41 25.07 33.25 -92.37
CA ASP A 41 24.32 32.34 -93.23
C ASP A 41 24.38 30.89 -92.70
N GLU A 42 25.52 30.49 -92.10
CA GLU A 42 25.70 29.19 -91.46
C GLU A 42 24.89 29.02 -90.15
N ILE A 43 24.47 30.13 -89.53
CA ILE A 43 23.67 30.13 -88.29
C ILE A 43 22.18 30.00 -88.62
N GLN A 44 21.70 30.65 -89.69
CA GLN A 44 20.29 30.57 -90.10
C GLN A 44 19.88 29.17 -90.57
N GLU A 45 20.78 28.43 -91.21
CA GLU A 45 20.50 27.06 -91.69
C GLU A 45 20.41 26.04 -90.54
N LYS A 46 21.20 26.23 -89.46
CA LYS A 46 21.15 25.38 -88.26
C LYS A 46 19.93 25.64 -87.38
N GLU A 47 19.36 26.85 -87.42
CA GLU A 47 18.16 27.20 -86.65
C GLU A 47 16.87 26.66 -87.28
N SER A 48 16.73 26.73 -88.61
CA SER A 48 15.56 26.20 -89.32
C SER A 48 15.43 24.67 -89.19
N PHE A 49 16.55 23.94 -89.17
CA PHE A 49 16.58 22.50 -88.93
C PHE A 49 16.15 22.13 -87.49
N ARG A 50 16.58 22.92 -86.49
CA ARG A 50 16.20 22.72 -85.07
C ARG A 50 14.72 22.98 -84.82
N GLU A 51 14.10 23.91 -85.53
CA GLU A 51 12.66 24.19 -85.38
C GLU A 51 11.79 23.06 -85.95
N ASN A 52 12.15 22.49 -87.11
CA ASN A 52 11.40 21.37 -87.69
C ASN A 52 11.40 20.12 -86.81
N ILE A 53 12.54 19.78 -86.19
CA ILE A 53 12.64 18.67 -85.23
C ILE A 53 11.77 18.92 -83.99
N LYS A 54 11.74 20.16 -83.47
CA LYS A 54 10.89 20.51 -82.33
C LYS A 54 9.40 20.43 -82.67
N ARG A 55 9.00 20.72 -83.92
CA ARG A 55 7.61 20.65 -84.38
C ARG A 55 7.13 19.19 -84.48
N GLN A 56 7.94 18.29 -85.05
CA GLN A 56 7.62 16.86 -85.15
C GLN A 56 7.47 16.21 -83.76
N ARG A 57 8.39 16.47 -82.83
CA ARG A 57 8.30 15.94 -81.45
C ARG A 57 7.06 16.43 -80.68
N ARG A 58 6.55 17.63 -80.98
CA ARG A 58 5.31 18.15 -80.37
C ARG A 58 4.07 17.44 -80.91
N ILE A 59 4.06 17.07 -82.19
CA ILE A 59 2.96 16.33 -82.82
C ILE A 59 2.88 14.91 -82.27
N GLU A 60 4.02 14.20 -82.20
CA GLU A 60 4.08 12.84 -81.64
C GLU A 60 3.65 12.80 -80.17
N LYS A 61 4.17 13.73 -79.34
CA LYS A 61 3.82 13.79 -77.91
C LYS A 61 2.35 14.12 -77.66
N ASN A 62 1.70 14.85 -78.58
CA ASN A 62 0.27 15.13 -78.50
C ASN A 62 -0.58 13.95 -78.97
N ALA A 63 -0.14 13.20 -80.00
CA ALA A 63 -0.80 11.98 -80.45
C ALA A 63 -0.73 10.87 -79.37
N GLU A 64 0.43 10.71 -78.73
CA GLU A 64 0.64 9.76 -77.64
C GLU A 64 -0.23 10.09 -76.40
N LYS A 65 -0.36 11.38 -76.07
CA LYS A 65 -1.27 11.84 -74.99
C LYS A 65 -2.74 11.59 -75.30
N ARG A 66 -3.16 11.62 -76.58
CA ARG A 66 -4.55 11.30 -76.98
C ARG A 66 -4.83 9.80 -76.83
N ARG A 67 -3.95 8.94 -77.37
CA ARG A 67 -4.05 7.48 -77.20
C ARG A 67 -4.04 7.05 -75.74
N ALA A 68 -3.20 7.68 -74.91
CA ALA A 68 -3.15 7.39 -73.47
C ALA A 68 -4.41 7.86 -72.71
N ARG A 69 -5.15 8.85 -73.21
CA ARG A 69 -6.42 9.29 -72.63
C ARG A 69 -7.57 8.36 -73.02
N GLU A 70 -7.59 7.90 -74.27
CA GLU A 70 -8.59 6.94 -74.77
C GLU A 70 -8.49 5.61 -74.02
N LEU A 71 -7.28 5.02 -73.92
CA LEU A 71 -7.04 3.80 -73.14
C LEU A 71 -7.41 3.95 -71.65
N ARG A 72 -7.18 5.14 -71.07
CA ARG A 72 -7.59 5.43 -69.68
C ARG A 72 -9.10 5.56 -69.51
N ASN A 73 -9.80 6.02 -70.53
CA ASN A 73 -11.25 6.15 -70.50
C ASN A 73 -11.92 4.78 -70.69
N GLU A 74 -11.44 3.96 -71.63
CA GLU A 74 -11.90 2.57 -71.80
C GLU A 74 -11.68 1.74 -70.53
N ALA A 75 -10.46 1.78 -69.96
CA ALA A 75 -10.17 1.09 -68.70
C ALA A 75 -11.01 1.63 -67.51
N ARG A 76 -11.47 2.89 -67.56
CA ARG A 76 -12.38 3.44 -66.54
C ARG A 76 -13.80 2.94 -66.72
N GLU A 77 -14.29 2.85 -67.95
CA GLU A 77 -15.63 2.32 -68.25
C GLU A 77 -15.70 0.82 -67.93
N GLU A 78 -14.69 0.02 -68.29
CA GLU A 78 -14.62 -1.39 -67.89
C GLU A 78 -14.59 -1.57 -66.36
N ARG A 79 -13.80 -0.74 -65.65
CA ARG A 79 -13.77 -0.77 -64.18
C ARG A 79 -15.09 -0.34 -63.54
N LYS A 80 -15.84 0.56 -64.17
CA LYS A 80 -17.19 0.92 -63.70
C LYS A 80 -18.16 -0.24 -63.90
N ALA A 81 -18.17 -0.86 -65.08
CA ALA A 81 -19.02 -2.01 -65.38
C ALA A 81 -18.75 -3.20 -64.43
N ILE A 82 -17.48 -3.52 -64.20
CA ILE A 82 -17.07 -4.57 -63.24
C ILE A 82 -17.50 -4.21 -61.81
N ARG A 83 -17.34 -2.94 -61.40
CA ARG A 83 -17.78 -2.49 -60.06
C ARG A 83 -19.29 -2.54 -59.90
N GLU A 84 -20.06 -2.24 -60.94
CA GLU A 84 -21.52 -2.31 -60.89
C GLU A 84 -22.00 -3.75 -60.85
N ALA A 85 -21.41 -4.66 -61.63
CA ALA A 85 -21.69 -6.09 -61.56
C ALA A 85 -21.35 -6.69 -60.19
N ILE A 86 -20.20 -6.31 -59.60
CA ILE A 86 -19.84 -6.71 -58.22
C ILE A 86 -20.82 -6.12 -57.22
N ARG A 87 -21.22 -4.85 -57.36
CA ARG A 87 -22.20 -4.22 -56.46
C ARG A 87 -23.57 -4.88 -56.54
N GLN A 88 -24.00 -5.34 -57.71
CA GLN A 88 -25.25 -6.09 -57.86
C GLN A 88 -25.16 -7.46 -57.19
N LYS A 89 -24.09 -8.24 -57.43
CA LYS A 89 -23.85 -9.52 -56.74
C LYS A 89 -23.80 -9.36 -55.22
N VAL A 90 -23.08 -8.35 -54.73
CA VAL A 90 -23.00 -8.06 -53.28
C VAL A 90 -24.34 -7.59 -52.72
N ARG A 91 -25.20 -6.93 -53.51
CA ARG A 91 -26.56 -6.54 -53.07
C ARG A 91 -27.49 -7.74 -52.99
N GLU A 92 -27.38 -8.70 -53.91
CA GLU A 92 -28.14 -9.96 -53.90
C GLU A 92 -27.69 -10.85 -52.74
N GLU A 93 -26.38 -11.00 -52.56
CA GLU A 93 -25.79 -11.75 -51.44
C GLU A 93 -26.19 -11.12 -50.09
N LYS A 94 -26.14 -9.78 -49.96
CA LYS A 94 -26.66 -9.09 -48.77
C LYS A 94 -28.16 -9.23 -48.57
N ARG A 95 -28.96 -9.44 -49.62
CA ARG A 95 -30.42 -9.69 -49.49
C ARG A 95 -30.67 -11.12 -49.00
N LEU A 96 -29.94 -12.09 -49.53
CA LEU A 96 -29.94 -13.48 -49.09
C LEU A 96 -29.45 -13.61 -47.64
N ASP A 97 -28.34 -12.94 -47.29
CA ASP A 97 -27.82 -12.92 -45.92
C ASP A 97 -28.78 -12.24 -44.96
N LYS A 98 -29.43 -11.14 -45.37
CA LYS A 98 -30.48 -10.52 -44.53
C LYS A 98 -31.70 -11.41 -44.35
N GLN A 99 -32.07 -12.22 -45.34
CA GLN A 99 -33.16 -13.19 -45.19
C GLN A 99 -32.75 -14.35 -44.28
N LYS A 100 -31.53 -14.89 -44.44
CA LYS A 100 -30.97 -15.91 -43.54
C LYS A 100 -30.85 -15.40 -42.12
N GLN A 101 -30.31 -14.20 -41.92
CA GLN A 101 -30.20 -13.57 -40.60
C GLN A 101 -31.57 -13.29 -39.97
N LYS A 102 -32.59 -12.97 -40.76
CA LYS A 102 -33.96 -12.82 -40.23
C LYS A 102 -34.54 -14.15 -39.78
N LEU A 103 -34.40 -15.20 -40.58
CA LEU A 103 -34.84 -16.55 -40.22
C LEU A 103 -34.08 -17.07 -38.99
N GLU A 104 -32.76 -16.88 -38.95
CA GLU A 104 -31.91 -17.26 -37.82
C GLU A 104 -32.24 -16.42 -36.58
N GLN A 105 -32.58 -15.14 -36.71
CA GLN A 105 -33.07 -14.31 -35.60
C GLN A 105 -34.45 -14.75 -35.11
N GLU A 106 -35.34 -15.17 -36.00
CA GLU A 106 -36.66 -15.69 -35.64
C GLU A 106 -36.54 -17.05 -34.92
N GLU A 107 -35.67 -17.94 -35.40
CA GLU A 107 -35.34 -19.21 -34.74
C GLU A 107 -34.67 -18.96 -33.38
N LEU A 108 -33.68 -18.07 -33.29
CA LEU A 108 -33.05 -17.68 -32.03
C LEU A 108 -34.04 -17.01 -31.07
N GLN A 109 -35.00 -16.23 -31.56
CA GLN A 109 -36.05 -15.65 -30.72
C GLN A 109 -36.99 -16.72 -30.18
N GLN A 110 -37.38 -17.70 -31.00
CA GLN A 110 -38.20 -18.83 -30.57
C GLN A 110 -37.45 -19.71 -29.56
N GLU A 111 -36.18 -20.00 -29.83
CA GLU A 111 -35.31 -20.74 -28.92
C GLU A 111 -35.07 -19.98 -27.61
N GLN A 112 -34.86 -18.66 -27.66
CA GLN A 112 -34.75 -17.83 -26.45
C GLN A 112 -36.05 -17.78 -25.65
N VAL A 113 -37.21 -17.77 -26.30
CA VAL A 113 -38.51 -17.85 -25.61
C VAL A 113 -38.67 -19.21 -24.94
N GLU A 114 -38.27 -20.30 -25.60
CA GLU A 114 -38.34 -21.65 -25.03
C GLU A 114 -37.33 -21.84 -23.89
N ILE A 115 -36.10 -21.37 -24.04
CA ILE A 115 -35.07 -21.35 -23.00
C ILE A 115 -35.54 -20.50 -21.82
N ARG A 116 -36.13 -19.32 -22.05
CA ARG A 116 -36.69 -18.49 -20.97
C ARG A 116 -37.80 -19.23 -20.23
N LYS A 117 -38.71 -19.92 -20.93
CA LYS A 117 -39.74 -20.74 -20.27
C LYS A 117 -39.11 -21.83 -19.41
N ARG A 118 -38.15 -22.61 -19.93
CA ARG A 118 -37.42 -23.64 -19.17
C ARG A 118 -36.65 -23.07 -17.97
N ILE A 119 -35.99 -21.93 -18.13
CA ILE A 119 -35.29 -21.23 -17.04
C ILE A 119 -36.30 -20.76 -15.98
N THR A 120 -37.46 -20.23 -16.38
CA THR A 120 -38.47 -19.74 -15.44
C THR A 120 -39.08 -20.90 -14.64
N GLU A 121 -39.35 -22.03 -15.30
CA GLU A 121 -39.79 -23.27 -14.66
C GLU A 121 -38.74 -23.86 -13.71
N GLN A 122 -37.46 -23.88 -14.14
CA GLN A 122 -36.35 -24.30 -13.28
C GLN A 122 -36.17 -23.36 -12.09
N GLN A 123 -36.26 -22.05 -12.29
CA GLN A 123 -36.17 -21.07 -11.21
C GLN A 123 -37.35 -21.17 -10.23
N ALA A 124 -38.56 -21.50 -10.71
CA ALA A 124 -39.71 -21.77 -9.84
C ALA A 124 -39.47 -23.04 -9.00
N LEU A 125 -39.00 -24.13 -9.63
CA LEU A 125 -38.64 -25.36 -8.95
C LEU A 125 -37.51 -25.16 -7.93
N GLU A 126 -36.48 -24.40 -8.30
CA GLU A 126 -35.36 -24.06 -7.41
C GLU A 126 -35.81 -23.19 -6.25
N LYS A 127 -36.69 -22.21 -6.46
CA LYS A 127 -37.27 -21.40 -5.38
C LYS A 127 -38.08 -22.26 -4.42
N ASP A 128 -38.84 -23.23 -4.90
CA ASP A 128 -39.57 -24.18 -4.06
C ASP A 128 -38.64 -25.13 -3.28
N LEU A 129 -37.58 -25.60 -3.92
CA LEU A 129 -36.55 -26.39 -3.25
C LEU A 129 -35.77 -25.56 -2.22
N LEU A 130 -35.49 -24.28 -2.52
CA LEU A 130 -34.80 -23.36 -1.63
C LEU A 130 -35.67 -22.95 -0.45
N THR A 131 -36.98 -22.75 -0.63
CA THR A 131 -37.91 -22.48 0.47
C THR A 131 -38.04 -23.68 1.39
N LYS A 132 -38.17 -24.90 0.83
CA LYS A 132 -38.12 -26.16 1.60
C LYS A 132 -36.79 -26.30 2.36
N LYS A 133 -35.65 -26.15 1.68
CA LYS A 133 -34.31 -26.20 2.31
C LYS A 133 -34.14 -25.14 3.39
N LYS A 134 -34.61 -23.90 3.19
CA LYS A 134 -34.55 -22.83 4.20
C LYS A 134 -35.43 -23.16 5.40
N SER A 135 -36.60 -23.76 5.20
CA SER A 135 -37.47 -24.20 6.29
C SER A 135 -36.82 -25.33 7.11
N ASP A 136 -36.24 -26.33 6.44
CA ASP A 136 -35.51 -27.42 7.05
C ASP A 136 -34.25 -26.94 7.75
N GLU A 137 -33.52 -25.99 7.16
CA GLU A 137 -32.33 -25.41 7.75
C GLU A 137 -32.67 -24.53 8.96
N LYS A 138 -33.81 -23.80 8.93
CA LYS A 138 -34.31 -23.05 10.09
C LYS A 138 -34.69 -24.00 11.22
N ASN A 139 -35.32 -25.13 10.92
CA ASN A 139 -35.64 -26.17 11.89
C ASN A 139 -34.39 -26.86 12.44
N ARG A 140 -33.44 -27.24 11.58
CA ARG A 140 -32.12 -27.77 11.99
C ARG A 140 -31.30 -26.75 12.77
N LYS A 141 -31.36 -25.46 12.44
CA LYS A 141 -30.71 -24.38 13.20
C LYS A 141 -31.35 -24.20 14.57
N LYS A 142 -32.68 -24.25 14.68
CA LYS A 142 -33.38 -24.25 15.98
C LYS A 142 -32.97 -25.47 16.81
N GLU A 143 -32.97 -26.66 16.23
CA GLU A 143 -32.58 -27.90 16.90
C GLU A 143 -31.09 -27.90 17.31
N ARG A 144 -30.20 -27.42 16.43
CA ARG A 144 -28.77 -27.24 16.71
C ARG A 144 -28.54 -26.18 17.77
N ARG A 145 -29.27 -25.06 17.77
CA ARG A 145 -29.21 -24.05 18.83
C ARG A 145 -29.66 -24.65 20.16
N HIS A 146 -30.71 -25.47 20.16
CA HIS A 146 -31.21 -26.11 21.37
C HIS A 146 -30.22 -27.16 21.92
N LYS A 147 -29.67 -28.03 21.07
CA LYS A 147 -28.60 -28.98 21.41
C LYS A 147 -27.32 -28.27 21.85
N ARG A 148 -26.90 -27.21 21.15
CA ARG A 148 -25.69 -26.42 21.45
C ARG A 148 -25.83 -25.63 22.75
N ASN A 149 -27.03 -25.12 23.09
CA ASN A 149 -27.27 -24.45 24.37
C ASN A 149 -27.31 -25.44 25.53
N ARG A 150 -27.84 -26.66 25.34
CA ARG A 150 -27.73 -27.75 26.34
C ARG A 150 -26.30 -28.25 26.54
N LEU A 151 -25.51 -28.34 25.47
CA LEU A 151 -24.14 -28.90 25.52
C LEU A 151 -23.05 -27.85 25.78
N ARG A 152 -23.30 -26.55 25.60
CA ARG A 152 -22.32 -25.46 25.80
C ARG A 152 -21.69 -25.48 27.20
N PRO A 153 -22.45 -25.57 28.31
CA PRO A 153 -21.86 -25.61 29.64
C PRO A 153 -20.97 -26.85 29.82
N TYR A 154 -21.38 -28.00 29.26
CA TYR A 154 -20.63 -29.25 29.33
C TYR A 154 -19.34 -29.21 28.51
N LEU A 155 -19.39 -28.71 27.27
CA LEU A 155 -18.23 -28.61 26.37
C LEU A 155 -17.20 -27.59 26.86
N ILE A 156 -17.64 -26.48 27.45
CA ILE A 156 -16.73 -25.49 28.07
C ILE A 156 -16.04 -26.12 29.29
N ARG A 157 -16.80 -26.78 30.17
CA ARG A 157 -16.22 -27.52 31.32
C ARG A 157 -15.29 -28.66 30.88
N ARG A 158 -15.57 -29.33 29.75
CA ARG A 158 -14.72 -30.38 29.19
C ARG A 158 -13.45 -29.81 28.58
N ARG A 159 -13.52 -28.74 27.78
CA ARG A 159 -12.34 -28.08 27.21
C ARG A 159 -11.44 -27.44 28.27
N PHE A 160 -12.00 -26.85 29.32
CA PHE A 160 -11.19 -26.37 30.45
C PHE A 160 -10.47 -27.53 31.15
N ARG A 161 -11.15 -28.66 31.34
CA ARG A 161 -10.49 -29.88 31.83
C ARG A 161 -9.42 -30.37 30.86
N GLU A 162 -9.70 -30.42 29.56
CA GLU A 162 -8.72 -30.85 28.54
C GLU A 162 -7.52 -29.90 28.47
N ILE A 163 -7.70 -28.58 28.54
CA ILE A 163 -6.60 -27.61 28.64
C ILE A 163 -5.82 -27.84 29.94
N HIS A 164 -6.51 -28.02 31.08
CA HIS A 164 -5.85 -28.31 32.34
C HIS A 164 -5.06 -29.63 32.29
N TYR A 165 -5.60 -30.67 31.67
CA TYR A 165 -4.93 -31.94 31.41
C TYR A 165 -3.78 -31.81 30.40
N SER A 166 -3.93 -30.97 29.37
CA SER A 166 -2.90 -30.71 28.36
C SER A 166 -1.75 -29.93 28.96
N VAL A 167 -2.03 -28.94 29.82
CA VAL A 167 -1.04 -28.21 30.63
C VAL A 167 -0.34 -29.15 31.59
N LYS A 168 -1.06 -30.08 32.24
CA LYS A 168 -0.44 -31.16 33.04
C LYS A 168 0.40 -32.13 32.20
N LYS A 169 0.05 -32.33 30.93
CA LYS A 169 0.80 -33.16 29.96
C LYS A 169 1.89 -32.39 29.20
N ILE A 170 2.07 -31.08 29.42
CA ILE A 170 3.25 -30.39 28.92
C ILE A 170 4.45 -31.11 29.51
N ASN A 171 5.14 -31.85 28.65
CA ASN A 171 6.20 -32.75 29.04
C ASN A 171 7.23 -31.95 29.83
N LYS A 172 7.43 -32.30 31.10
CA LYS A 172 8.37 -31.63 32.01
C LYS A 172 9.77 -31.51 31.38
N SER A 173 10.12 -32.42 30.47
CA SER A 173 11.36 -32.37 29.68
C SER A 173 11.39 -31.25 28.61
N SER A 174 10.27 -30.93 27.96
CA SER A 174 10.18 -29.83 26.99
C SER A 174 10.25 -28.48 27.69
N PHE A 175 9.55 -28.32 28.82
CA PHE A 175 9.66 -27.11 29.62
C PHE A 175 11.09 -26.96 30.18
N ARG A 176 11.70 -28.04 30.68
CA ARG A 176 13.10 -28.04 31.11
C ARG A 176 14.05 -27.63 29.98
N ARG A 177 13.89 -28.15 28.76
CA ARG A 177 14.71 -27.76 27.59
C ARG A 177 14.55 -26.27 27.27
N TRP A 178 13.32 -25.77 27.27
CA TRP A 178 13.05 -24.35 27.02
C TRP A 178 13.67 -23.47 28.10
N THR A 179 13.47 -23.79 29.38
CA THR A 179 14.11 -23.05 30.49
C THR A 179 15.63 -23.20 30.47
N ALA A 180 16.15 -24.35 30.06
CA ALA A 180 17.58 -24.59 29.94
C ALA A 180 18.20 -23.69 28.88
N TRP A 181 17.54 -23.48 27.74
CA TRP A 181 18.01 -22.53 26.72
C TRP A 181 18.09 -21.08 27.23
N PHE A 182 17.12 -20.63 28.03
CA PHE A 182 17.20 -19.31 28.70
C PHE A 182 18.30 -19.25 29.77
N VAL A 183 18.54 -20.35 30.46
CA VAL A 183 19.55 -20.47 31.52
C VAL A 183 20.95 -20.69 30.97
N GLU A 184 21.09 -21.24 29.77
CA GLU A 184 22.37 -21.47 29.06
C GLU A 184 23.10 -20.15 28.78
N VAL A 185 22.34 -19.06 28.64
CA VAL A 185 22.89 -17.70 28.53
C VAL A 185 23.59 -17.24 29.83
N ALA A 186 23.34 -17.90 30.96
CA ALA A 186 23.91 -17.58 32.27
C ALA A 186 24.67 -18.78 32.85
N GLU A 187 25.97 -18.84 32.55
CA GLU A 187 26.87 -19.93 32.92
C GLU A 187 27.02 -20.02 34.45
N THR A 188 27.24 -18.87 35.09
CA THR A 188 27.55 -18.79 36.53
C THR A 188 26.34 -18.45 37.40
N LYS A 189 26.37 -18.83 38.69
CA LYS A 189 25.32 -18.49 39.66
C LYS A 189 25.13 -16.97 39.81
N THR A 190 26.23 -16.21 39.73
CA THR A 190 26.24 -14.75 39.78
C THR A 190 25.54 -14.13 38.57
N GLU A 191 25.83 -14.61 37.36
CA GLU A 191 25.15 -14.21 36.13
C GLU A 191 23.67 -14.57 36.16
N ARG A 192 23.30 -15.75 36.66
CA ARG A 192 21.88 -16.13 36.81
C ARG A 192 21.13 -15.16 37.71
N ASN A 193 21.72 -14.82 38.86
CA ASN A 193 21.13 -13.83 39.76
C ASN A 193 21.02 -12.45 39.10
N LEU A 194 22.02 -12.04 38.32
CA LEU A 194 21.96 -10.79 37.55
C LEU A 194 20.84 -10.84 36.49
N PHE A 195 20.74 -11.94 35.76
CA PHE A 195 19.75 -12.17 34.72
C PHE A 195 18.34 -11.99 35.28
N PHE A 196 18.04 -12.66 36.40
CA PHE A 196 16.75 -12.55 37.06
C PHE A 196 16.45 -11.14 37.55
N LYS A 197 17.45 -10.40 38.06
CA LYS A 197 17.28 -9.01 38.47
C LYS A 197 16.88 -8.11 37.30
N ILE A 198 17.57 -8.24 36.17
CA ILE A 198 17.27 -7.46 34.96
C ILE A 198 15.88 -7.82 34.42
N ALA A 199 15.60 -9.12 34.31
CA ALA A 199 14.33 -9.63 33.82
C ALA A 199 13.15 -9.18 34.69
N LEU A 200 13.25 -9.28 36.01
CA LEU A 200 12.17 -8.88 36.91
C LEU A 200 11.92 -7.36 36.89
N ASN A 201 12.99 -6.55 36.86
CA ASN A 201 12.86 -5.10 36.72
C ASN A 201 12.21 -4.73 35.39
N SER A 202 12.65 -5.34 34.29
CA SER A 202 12.08 -5.04 32.97
C SER A 202 10.64 -5.54 32.83
N LEU A 203 10.32 -6.73 33.37
CA LEU A 203 8.96 -7.29 33.38
C LEU A 203 8.00 -6.41 34.17
N SER A 204 8.40 -5.95 35.36
CA SER A 204 7.56 -5.05 36.17
C SER A 204 7.32 -3.72 35.46
N MET A 205 8.33 -3.13 34.82
CA MET A 205 8.15 -1.92 34.01
C MET A 205 7.30 -2.13 32.77
N PHE A 206 7.45 -3.28 32.10
CA PHE A 206 6.63 -3.67 30.96
C PHE A 206 5.15 -3.75 31.34
N LEU A 207 4.84 -4.47 32.42
CA LEU A 207 3.48 -4.63 32.93
C LEU A 207 2.91 -3.30 33.39
N LEU A 208 3.64 -2.55 34.22
CA LEU A 208 3.18 -1.26 34.74
C LEU A 208 2.88 -0.28 33.60
N SER A 209 3.77 -0.19 32.62
CA SER A 209 3.59 0.63 31.43
C SER A 209 2.32 0.25 30.65
N HIS A 210 2.13 -1.05 30.39
CA HIS A 210 0.94 -1.52 29.69
C HIS A 210 -0.34 -1.16 30.45
N LEU A 211 -0.37 -1.42 31.75
CA LEU A 211 -1.54 -1.17 32.60
C LEU A 211 -1.87 0.33 32.63
N VAL A 212 -0.88 1.19 32.84
CA VAL A 212 -1.07 2.65 32.85
C VAL A 212 -1.67 3.12 31.52
N ILE A 213 -1.07 2.74 30.39
CA ILE A 213 -1.57 3.15 29.07
C ILE A 213 -2.98 2.61 28.82
N TYR A 214 -3.22 1.33 29.12
CA TYR A 214 -4.49 0.68 28.86
C TYR A 214 -5.63 1.30 29.68
N TYR A 215 -5.42 1.54 30.98
CA TYR A 215 -6.45 2.06 31.87
C TYR A 215 -6.64 3.56 31.73
N LEU A 216 -5.58 4.35 31.49
CA LEU A 216 -5.76 5.76 31.10
C LEU A 216 -6.58 5.88 29.82
N GLY A 217 -6.29 5.02 28.83
CA GLY A 217 -7.10 4.94 27.61
C GLY A 217 -8.56 4.57 27.89
N GLN A 218 -8.83 3.66 28.84
CA GLN A 218 -10.21 3.34 29.25
C GLN A 218 -10.91 4.52 29.93
N VAL A 219 -10.24 5.21 30.86
CA VAL A 219 -10.79 6.39 31.54
C VAL A 219 -11.18 7.46 30.53
N ILE A 220 -10.33 7.73 29.54
CA ILE A 220 -10.64 8.67 28.46
C ILE A 220 -11.84 8.19 27.63
N THR A 221 -11.91 6.89 27.30
CA THR A 221 -13.08 6.34 26.58
C THR A 221 -14.38 6.50 27.36
N VAL A 222 -14.36 6.21 28.66
CA VAL A 222 -15.54 6.35 29.54
C VAL A 222 -15.97 7.81 29.62
N TRP A 223 -15.02 8.73 29.76
CA TRP A 223 -15.30 10.16 29.76
C TRP A 223 -15.94 10.61 28.44
N VAL A 224 -15.44 10.13 27.30
CA VAL A 224 -16.06 10.43 26.00
C VAL A 224 -17.45 9.78 25.85
N ALA A 225 -17.65 8.56 26.33
CA ALA A 225 -18.97 7.92 26.33
C ALA A 225 -19.99 8.69 27.16
N TYR A 226 -19.56 9.23 28.30
CA TYR A 226 -20.36 10.11 29.13
C TYR A 226 -20.77 11.39 28.37
N THR A 227 -19.90 11.97 27.54
CA THR A 227 -20.29 13.13 26.69
C THR A 227 -21.27 12.82 25.55
N PHE A 228 -21.51 11.53 25.27
CA PHE A 228 -22.55 11.05 24.34
C PHE A 228 -23.82 10.59 25.05
N ASP A 229 -23.94 10.81 26.37
CA ASP A 229 -25.05 10.35 27.20
C ASP A 229 -25.27 8.83 27.12
N TYR A 230 -24.18 8.07 26.99
CA TYR A 230 -24.23 6.61 26.96
C TYR A 230 -23.94 6.01 28.32
N GLU A 231 -24.85 5.15 28.79
CA GLU A 231 -24.61 4.32 29.96
C GLU A 231 -23.50 3.29 29.67
N THR A 232 -22.50 3.23 30.54
CA THR A 232 -21.35 2.33 30.36
C THR A 232 -21.11 1.44 31.57
N ILE A 233 -20.67 0.20 31.30
CA ILE A 233 -20.24 -0.75 32.32
C ILE A 233 -18.76 -1.05 32.08
N VAL A 234 -17.93 -0.65 33.04
CA VAL A 234 -16.47 -0.74 32.94
C VAL A 234 -15.98 -2.00 33.64
N PHE A 235 -15.48 -2.97 32.86
CA PHE A 235 -14.78 -4.14 33.37
C PHE A 235 -13.26 -4.00 33.22
N TYR A 236 -12.49 -4.76 33.99
CA TYR A 236 -11.02 -4.79 33.88
C TYR A 236 -10.54 -5.17 32.46
N TYR A 237 -11.31 -5.97 31.74
CA TYR A 237 -10.93 -6.48 30.41
C TYR A 237 -11.58 -5.73 29.24
N LYS A 238 -12.69 -5.00 29.45
CA LYS A 238 -13.38 -4.23 28.39
C LYS A 238 -14.35 -3.18 28.95
N ILE A 239 -14.80 -2.27 28.08
CA ILE A 239 -15.93 -1.37 28.35
C ILE A 239 -17.13 -1.91 27.57
N TYR A 240 -18.27 -2.03 28.23
CA TYR A 240 -19.55 -2.36 27.62
C TYR A 240 -20.41 -1.09 27.56
N TYR A 241 -21.08 -0.88 26.44
CA TYR A 241 -21.98 0.26 26.23
C TYR A 241 -23.41 -0.27 26.25
N ASN A 242 -24.23 0.20 27.19
CA ASN A 242 -25.63 -0.19 27.31
C ASN A 242 -26.48 0.74 26.42
N ILE A 243 -26.36 0.54 25.10
CA ILE A 243 -27.00 1.39 24.08
C ILE A 243 -27.86 0.52 23.19
N ASP A 244 -29.09 0.95 22.93
CA ASP A 244 -29.98 0.29 21.99
C ASP A 244 -29.46 0.37 20.55
N SER A 245 -29.85 -0.60 19.72
CA SER A 245 -29.32 -0.69 18.36
C SER A 245 -29.70 0.49 17.45
N SER A 246 -30.77 1.23 17.78
CA SER A 246 -31.22 2.44 17.09
C SER A 246 -30.38 3.68 17.41
N ASP A 247 -29.75 3.72 18.58
CA ASP A 247 -29.17 4.95 19.14
C ASP A 247 -27.68 5.10 18.82
N TRP A 248 -27.11 4.09 18.16
CA TRP A 248 -25.76 4.13 17.63
C TRP A 248 -25.64 5.12 16.47
N THR A 249 -25.05 6.28 16.76
CA THR A 249 -24.65 7.23 15.72
C THR A 249 -23.33 6.80 15.08
N SER A 250 -23.18 7.07 13.79
CA SER A 250 -21.94 6.74 13.04
C SER A 250 -20.71 7.40 13.66
N ASP A 251 -20.86 8.62 14.18
CA ASP A 251 -19.75 9.38 14.74
C ASP A 251 -19.36 8.87 16.13
N ALA A 252 -20.32 8.49 16.97
CA ALA A 252 -19.99 7.89 18.27
C ALA A 252 -19.24 6.57 18.11
N VAL A 253 -19.61 5.70 17.15
CA VAL A 253 -18.84 4.47 16.85
C VAL A 253 -17.40 4.81 16.47
N LYS A 254 -17.20 5.76 15.55
CA LYS A 254 -15.85 6.16 15.11
C LYS A 254 -15.03 6.66 16.29
N ILE A 255 -15.60 7.52 17.13
CA ILE A 255 -14.89 8.17 18.23
C ILE A 255 -14.60 7.16 19.36
N LEU A 256 -15.60 6.44 19.86
CA LEU A 256 -15.46 5.53 21.01
C LEU A 256 -14.48 4.39 20.76
N TYR A 257 -14.49 3.82 19.55
CA TYR A 257 -13.56 2.74 19.20
C TYR A 257 -12.16 3.23 18.79
N SER A 258 -12.00 4.52 18.46
CA SER A 258 -10.68 5.10 18.11
C SER A 258 -9.95 5.71 19.30
N ILE A 259 -10.67 6.25 20.28
CA ILE A 259 -10.08 7.11 21.31
C ILE A 259 -9.02 6.40 22.15
N LYS A 260 -9.26 5.15 22.54
CA LYS A 260 -8.31 4.38 23.35
C LYS A 260 -7.02 4.03 22.59
N PRO A 261 -7.09 3.47 21.36
CA PRO A 261 -5.91 3.32 20.51
C PRO A 261 -5.14 4.62 20.31
N ILE A 262 -5.82 5.73 20.01
CA ILE A 262 -5.20 7.04 19.78
C ILE A 262 -4.53 7.55 21.05
N ALA A 263 -5.20 7.48 22.20
CA ALA A 263 -4.61 7.83 23.49
C ALA A 263 -3.37 6.98 23.78
N GLY A 264 -3.41 5.69 23.45
CA GLY A 264 -2.26 4.79 23.52
C GLY A 264 -1.07 5.27 22.70
N LEU A 265 -1.31 5.70 21.47
CA LEU A 265 -0.29 6.24 20.58
C LEU A 265 0.34 7.52 21.17
N ILE A 266 -0.49 8.46 21.61
CA ILE A 266 -0.06 9.74 22.20
C ILE A 266 0.78 9.49 23.45
N LEU A 267 0.30 8.67 24.40
CA LEU A 267 1.03 8.32 25.61
C LEU A 267 2.34 7.58 25.30
N GLY A 268 2.35 6.76 24.24
CA GLY A 268 3.57 6.11 23.76
C GLY A 268 4.63 7.10 23.28
N PHE A 269 4.25 8.10 22.48
CA PHE A 269 5.16 9.15 22.04
C PHE A 269 5.63 10.06 23.18
N ILE A 270 4.76 10.41 24.12
CA ILE A 270 5.15 11.11 25.35
C ILE A 270 6.20 10.29 26.11
N GLY A 271 5.97 8.98 26.27
CA GLY A 271 6.95 8.05 26.83
C GLY A 271 8.29 8.12 26.09
N LEU A 272 8.28 8.14 24.75
CA LEU A 272 9.51 8.25 23.98
C LEU A 272 10.27 9.57 24.19
N ILE A 273 9.55 10.70 24.29
CA ILE A 273 10.15 12.02 24.58
C ILE A 273 10.78 12.03 25.96
N LEU A 274 10.06 11.52 26.98
CA LEU A 274 10.57 11.39 28.35
C LEU A 274 11.78 10.46 28.43
N TYR A 275 11.79 9.38 27.63
CA TYR A 275 12.97 8.53 27.50
C TYR A 275 14.16 9.30 26.91
N ALA A 276 13.97 10.05 25.83
CA ALA A 276 15.04 10.79 25.18
C ALA A 276 15.69 11.82 26.13
N SER A 277 14.89 12.47 26.98
CA SER A 277 15.37 13.37 28.04
C SER A 277 16.16 12.63 29.13
N ASN A 278 15.82 11.37 29.42
CA ASN A 278 16.40 10.58 30.52
C ASN A 278 17.36 9.47 30.06
N GLN A 279 17.77 9.42 28.79
CA GLN A 279 18.53 8.27 28.26
C GLN A 279 19.90 8.10 28.94
N ASN A 280 20.52 9.22 29.33
CA ASN A 280 21.83 9.25 30.01
C ASN A 280 21.74 8.92 31.50
N ASN A 281 20.56 9.06 32.12
CA ASN A 281 20.38 8.77 33.55
C ASN A 281 20.46 7.27 33.80
N THR A 282 21.15 6.85 34.86
CA THR A 282 21.33 5.43 35.23
C THR A 282 20.08 4.82 35.88
N GLY A 283 19.05 5.64 36.10
CA GLY A 283 17.78 5.24 36.67
C GLY A 283 17.01 4.27 35.77
N LYS A 284 16.35 3.29 36.40
CA LYS A 284 15.57 2.25 35.71
C LYS A 284 14.23 2.77 35.17
N ILE A 285 13.78 3.94 35.59
CA ILE A 285 12.50 4.53 35.17
C ILE A 285 12.42 4.76 33.66
N LYS A 286 13.55 4.93 32.98
CA LYS A 286 13.57 5.03 31.52
C LYS A 286 13.11 3.76 30.80
N LEU A 287 13.22 2.59 31.44
CA LEU A 287 12.63 1.36 30.89
C LEU A 287 11.11 1.44 30.86
N PHE A 288 10.48 2.05 31.88
CA PHE A 288 9.04 2.32 31.85
C PHE A 288 8.65 3.21 30.66
N PHE A 289 9.45 4.24 30.37
CA PHE A 289 9.22 5.12 29.23
C PHE A 289 9.41 4.41 27.87
N LEU A 290 10.44 3.58 27.72
CA LEU A 290 10.62 2.74 26.52
C LEU A 290 9.47 1.75 26.34
N TRP A 291 9.10 1.05 27.41
CA TRP A 291 7.97 0.13 27.37
C TRP A 291 6.66 0.86 27.09
N SER A 292 6.53 2.12 27.49
CA SER A 292 5.35 2.95 27.20
C SER A 292 5.24 3.25 25.73
N PHE A 293 6.35 3.59 25.08
CA PHE A 293 6.39 3.70 23.63
C PHE A 293 5.99 2.37 22.96
N VAL A 294 6.61 1.24 23.34
CA VAL A 294 6.31 -0.07 22.75
C VAL A 294 4.84 -0.45 22.94
N ASN A 295 4.31 -0.37 24.15
CA ASN A 295 2.92 -0.69 24.45
C ASN A 295 1.94 0.27 23.77
N GLY A 296 2.28 1.56 23.64
CA GLY A 296 1.47 2.53 22.91
C GLY A 296 1.36 2.21 21.42
N MET A 297 2.49 1.88 20.78
CA MET A 297 2.52 1.45 19.38
C MET A 297 1.72 0.16 19.16
N VAL A 298 1.87 -0.82 20.06
CA VAL A 298 1.11 -2.08 20.02
C VAL A 298 -0.38 -1.83 20.26
N LEU A 299 -0.75 -0.94 21.18
CA LEU A 299 -2.15 -0.62 21.45
C LEU A 299 -2.80 0.05 20.24
N PHE A 300 -2.11 0.95 19.53
CA PHE A 300 -2.63 1.59 18.33
C PHE A 300 -2.62 0.66 17.11
N PHE A 301 -1.42 0.28 16.64
CA PHE A 301 -1.26 -0.50 15.42
C PHE A 301 -1.71 -1.95 15.57
N GLY A 302 -1.61 -2.53 16.76
CA GLY A 302 -2.18 -3.85 17.04
C GLY A 302 -3.71 -3.83 17.04
N SER A 303 -4.34 -2.77 17.56
CA SER A 303 -5.80 -2.60 17.46
C SER A 303 -6.24 -2.39 16.02
N LEU A 304 -5.47 -1.61 15.25
CA LEU A 304 -5.70 -1.38 13.83
C LEU A 304 -5.61 -2.70 13.04
N LEU A 305 -4.50 -3.44 13.20
CA LEU A 305 -4.24 -4.71 12.51
C LEU A 305 -5.25 -5.81 12.84
N MET A 306 -5.47 -6.07 14.14
CA MET A 306 -6.43 -7.12 14.52
C MET A 306 -7.86 -6.66 14.32
N GLY A 307 -8.11 -5.36 14.33
CA GLY A 307 -9.43 -4.78 14.13
C GLY A 307 -9.89 -4.94 12.69
N THR A 308 -9.03 -4.62 11.73
CA THR A 308 -9.29 -4.85 10.30
C THR A 308 -9.49 -6.32 9.98
N LEU A 309 -8.67 -7.21 10.55
CA LEU A 309 -8.70 -8.65 10.26
C LEU A 309 -9.94 -9.34 10.85
N LEU A 310 -10.35 -8.97 12.07
CA LEU A 310 -11.46 -9.62 12.78
C LEU A 310 -12.77 -8.83 12.75
N ASN A 311 -12.78 -7.63 12.19
CA ASN A 311 -13.91 -6.68 12.23
C ASN A 311 -14.41 -6.41 13.66
N LYS A 312 -13.49 -6.20 14.61
CA LYS A 312 -13.79 -5.87 16.02
C LYS A 312 -13.00 -4.66 16.49
N GLY A 313 -13.46 -4.00 17.55
CA GLY A 313 -12.80 -2.83 18.12
C GLY A 313 -12.59 -1.73 17.06
N PHE A 314 -11.33 -1.36 16.79
CA PHE A 314 -10.98 -0.38 15.75
C PHE A 314 -11.46 -0.80 14.33
N GLY A 315 -11.72 -2.09 14.08
CA GLY A 315 -12.32 -2.57 12.83
C GLY A 315 -13.73 -2.04 12.57
N TRP A 316 -14.49 -1.72 13.62
CA TRP A 316 -15.78 -1.04 13.49
C TRP A 316 -15.61 0.34 12.89
N VAL A 317 -14.61 1.11 13.33
CA VAL A 317 -14.30 2.45 12.80
C VAL A 317 -14.10 2.39 11.28
N ILE A 318 -13.28 1.44 10.80
CA ILE A 318 -12.98 1.30 9.36
C ILE A 318 -14.22 0.87 8.58
N SER A 319 -15.05 0.01 9.15
CA SER A 319 -16.30 -0.42 8.54
C SER A 319 -17.30 0.74 8.44
N TYR A 320 -17.37 1.62 9.44
CA TYR A 320 -18.20 2.82 9.46
C TYR A 320 -17.65 3.98 8.60
N LEU A 321 -16.39 3.91 8.19
CA LEU A 321 -15.83 4.78 7.13
C LEU A 321 -16.15 4.26 5.72
N TYR A 322 -16.97 3.20 5.61
CA TYR A 322 -17.39 2.58 4.34
C TYR A 322 -16.23 2.14 3.44
N TYR A 323 -15.06 1.86 4.02
CA TYR A 323 -13.95 1.29 3.27
C TYR A 323 -14.27 -0.15 2.86
N LYS A 324 -14.15 -0.42 1.56
CA LYS A 324 -14.21 -1.78 1.00
C LYS A 324 -13.10 -2.66 1.59
N ASP A 325 -13.20 -3.97 1.40
CA ASP A 325 -12.23 -4.95 1.91
C ASP A 325 -10.77 -4.64 1.48
N THR A 326 -10.59 -4.06 0.29
CA THR A 326 -9.29 -3.55 -0.17
C THR A 326 -8.70 -2.50 0.79
N GLY A 327 -9.51 -1.58 1.31
CA GLY A 327 -9.05 -0.57 2.28
C GLY A 327 -8.62 -1.21 3.60
N LYS A 328 -9.38 -2.20 4.10
CA LYS A 328 -9.02 -2.97 5.30
C LYS A 328 -7.66 -3.67 5.15
N MET A 329 -7.40 -4.23 3.97
CA MET A 329 -6.11 -4.84 3.65
C MET A 329 -4.97 -3.82 3.69
N VAL A 330 -5.16 -2.64 3.07
CA VAL A 330 -4.15 -1.56 3.08
C VAL A 330 -3.83 -1.12 4.51
N PHE A 331 -4.84 -0.88 5.36
CA PHE A 331 -4.61 -0.52 6.76
C PHE A 331 -3.87 -1.62 7.56
N SER A 332 -4.15 -2.89 7.27
CA SER A 332 -3.45 -4.02 7.90
C SER A 332 -1.97 -4.04 7.52
N ILE A 333 -1.68 -3.85 6.23
CA ILE A 333 -0.30 -3.78 5.71
C ILE A 333 0.44 -2.59 6.35
N LEU A 334 -0.18 -1.40 6.37
CA LEU A 334 0.40 -0.21 7.00
C LEU A 334 0.67 -0.43 8.49
N ALA A 335 -0.22 -1.10 9.22
CA ALA A 335 -0.03 -1.41 10.62
C ALA A 335 1.18 -2.35 10.86
N ILE A 336 1.35 -3.38 10.03
CA ILE A 336 2.50 -4.28 10.09
C ILE A 336 3.80 -3.50 9.81
N PHE A 337 3.83 -2.69 8.75
CA PHE A 337 5.00 -1.87 8.42
C PHE A 337 5.34 -0.88 9.53
N ALA A 338 4.34 -0.21 10.11
CA ALA A 338 4.54 0.72 11.21
C ALA A 338 5.13 0.03 12.45
N LEU A 339 4.60 -1.14 12.84
CA LEU A 339 5.16 -1.93 13.94
C LEU A 339 6.60 -2.38 13.65
N PHE A 340 6.87 -2.81 12.42
CA PHE A 340 8.20 -3.24 12.00
C PHE A 340 9.23 -2.10 12.05
N ILE A 341 8.91 -0.93 11.48
CA ILE A 341 9.77 0.27 11.50
C ILE A 341 9.95 0.78 12.95
N SER A 342 8.91 0.73 13.77
CA SER A 342 9.01 1.10 15.18
C SER A 342 9.95 0.17 15.94
N GLY A 343 9.92 -1.13 15.61
CA GLY A 343 10.83 -2.13 16.15
C GLY A 343 12.29 -1.86 15.79
N THR A 344 12.59 -1.63 14.50
CA THR A 344 13.97 -1.33 14.07
C THR A 344 14.51 -0.05 14.72
N THR A 345 13.69 1.00 14.82
CA THR A 345 14.09 2.28 15.41
C THR A 345 14.28 2.24 16.93
N ILE A 346 13.49 1.44 17.66
CA ILE A 346 13.60 1.34 19.12
C ILE A 346 14.75 0.44 19.57
N GLY A 347 15.23 -0.49 18.72
CA GLY A 347 16.28 -1.44 19.06
C GLY A 347 17.54 -0.80 19.65
N ARG A 348 18.06 0.26 19.03
CA ARG A 348 19.23 1.00 19.58
C ARG A 348 18.97 1.54 20.98
N ARG A 349 17.77 2.09 21.21
CA ARG A 349 17.39 2.72 22.48
C ARG A 349 17.24 1.68 23.59
N LEU A 350 16.67 0.51 23.29
CA LEU A 350 16.63 -0.63 24.21
C LEU A 350 18.03 -1.15 24.57
N LEU A 351 18.98 -1.08 23.64
CA LEU A 351 20.38 -1.44 23.91
C LEU A 351 21.04 -0.41 24.84
N ILE A 352 20.86 0.89 24.56
CA ILE A 352 21.39 1.99 25.37
C ILE A 352 20.85 1.96 26.80
N SER A 353 19.59 1.56 27.02
CA SER A 353 19.04 1.46 28.38
C SER A 353 19.73 0.42 29.27
N GLY A 354 20.56 -0.44 28.68
CA GLY A 354 21.44 -1.39 29.38
C GLY A 354 22.46 -0.73 30.30
N ASN A 355 22.76 0.56 30.14
CA ASN A 355 23.60 1.35 31.07
C ASN A 355 23.07 1.41 32.51
N SER A 356 21.81 1.02 32.73
CA SER A 356 21.23 0.86 34.07
C SER A 356 21.83 -0.34 34.82
N TYR A 357 22.46 -1.27 34.09
CA TYR A 357 22.90 -2.58 34.59
C TYR A 357 24.38 -2.85 34.32
N PHE A 358 24.89 -2.42 33.16
CA PHE A 358 26.25 -2.67 32.70
C PHE A 358 27.02 -1.37 32.46
N ASN A 359 28.35 -1.43 32.61
CA ASN A 359 29.27 -0.33 32.29
C ASN A 359 29.61 -0.29 30.80
N PHE A 360 29.70 -1.47 30.19
CA PHE A 360 29.94 -1.66 28.77
C PHE A 360 29.07 -2.83 28.26
N VAL A 361 28.65 -2.76 27.01
CA VAL A 361 27.90 -3.83 26.33
C VAL A 361 28.75 -4.35 25.16
N ASP A 362 29.32 -5.53 25.35
CA ASP A 362 30.12 -6.27 24.37
C ASP A 362 29.23 -7.27 23.60
N SER A 363 29.83 -8.06 22.71
CA SER A 363 29.09 -9.08 21.95
C SER A 363 28.55 -10.23 22.82
N ARG A 364 29.20 -10.54 23.96
CA ARG A 364 28.86 -11.66 24.86
C ARG A 364 27.68 -11.30 25.76
N ASN A 365 27.78 -10.20 26.49
CA ASN A 365 26.78 -9.71 27.43
C ASN A 365 25.57 -9.08 26.71
N ARG A 366 25.67 -8.73 25.42
CA ARG A 366 24.55 -8.25 24.63
C ARG A 366 23.44 -9.27 24.49
N LYS A 367 23.76 -10.53 24.16
CA LYS A 367 22.74 -11.60 24.07
C LYS A 367 22.06 -11.80 25.43
N PHE A 368 22.85 -11.73 26.50
CA PHE A 368 22.36 -11.79 27.87
C PHE A 368 21.41 -10.63 28.19
N LEU A 369 21.76 -9.41 27.82
CA LEU A 369 20.94 -8.21 28.02
C LEU A 369 19.66 -8.27 27.18
N ILE A 370 19.73 -8.63 25.90
CA ILE A 370 18.56 -8.75 25.02
C ILE A 370 17.57 -9.77 25.58
N THR A 371 18.05 -10.94 25.98
CA THR A 371 17.18 -12.01 26.46
C THR A 371 16.54 -11.65 27.81
N SER A 372 17.33 -11.14 28.76
CA SER A 372 16.84 -10.76 30.08
C SER A 372 15.99 -9.49 30.08
N GLN A 373 16.39 -8.45 29.33
CA GLN A 373 15.72 -7.16 29.35
C GLN A 373 14.53 -7.10 28.37
N VAL A 374 14.57 -7.79 27.23
CA VAL A 374 13.57 -7.63 26.16
C VAL A 374 12.75 -8.89 25.95
N ILE A 375 13.37 -10.00 25.54
CA ILE A 375 12.64 -11.20 25.09
C ILE A 375 11.82 -11.81 26.22
N LEU A 376 12.45 -12.11 27.37
CA LEU A 376 11.78 -12.78 28.47
C LEU A 376 10.66 -11.91 29.11
N PRO A 377 10.89 -10.61 29.39
CA PRO A 377 9.85 -9.71 29.89
C PRO A 377 8.66 -9.57 28.95
N VAL A 378 8.89 -9.44 27.63
CA VAL A 378 7.81 -9.37 26.64
C VAL A 378 7.03 -10.67 26.63
N PHE A 379 7.70 -11.81 26.58
CA PHE A 379 7.02 -13.10 26.49
C PHE A 379 6.17 -13.39 27.73
N LEU A 380 6.78 -13.30 28.92
CA LEU A 380 6.07 -13.51 30.19
C LEU A 380 4.99 -12.45 30.42
N GLY A 381 5.29 -11.19 30.14
CA GLY A 381 4.35 -10.09 30.28
C GLY A 381 3.15 -10.25 29.36
N THR A 382 3.35 -10.64 28.10
CA THR A 382 2.28 -10.89 27.13
C THR A 382 1.39 -12.05 27.59
N ILE A 383 1.97 -13.12 28.16
CA ILE A 383 1.19 -14.23 28.74
C ILE A 383 0.34 -13.73 29.92
N ILE A 384 0.94 -13.01 30.87
CA ILE A 384 0.24 -12.46 32.03
C ILE A 384 -0.91 -11.54 31.59
N LEU A 385 -0.65 -10.63 30.65
CA LEU A 385 -1.65 -9.72 30.10
C LEU A 385 -2.76 -10.46 29.34
N SER A 386 -2.41 -11.50 28.59
CA SER A 386 -3.41 -12.34 27.89
C SER A 386 -4.34 -13.03 28.88
N ILE A 387 -3.81 -13.57 29.98
CA ILE A 387 -4.60 -14.17 31.07
C ILE A 387 -5.50 -13.09 31.71
N LEU A 388 -4.98 -11.89 31.95
CA LEU A 388 -5.74 -10.76 32.49
C LEU A 388 -6.84 -10.27 31.53
N LYS A 389 -6.83 -10.64 30.25
CA LYS A 389 -7.91 -10.32 29.30
C LYS A 389 -8.99 -11.39 29.22
N ILE A 390 -8.79 -12.54 29.84
CA ILE A 390 -9.82 -13.58 29.90
C ILE A 390 -10.84 -13.18 30.97
N PRO A 391 -12.12 -13.01 30.61
CA PRO A 391 -13.17 -12.72 31.58
C PRO A 391 -13.39 -13.93 32.47
N ALA A 392 -13.62 -13.71 33.76
CA ALA A 392 -14.06 -14.77 34.66
C ALA A 392 -15.49 -15.21 34.36
N GLU A 393 -16.35 -14.27 33.97
CA GLU A 393 -17.74 -14.51 33.65
C GLU A 393 -17.95 -14.59 32.14
N ALA A 394 -18.35 -15.77 31.65
CA ALA A 394 -18.57 -16.00 30.24
C ALA A 394 -19.85 -15.34 29.67
N TYR A 395 -20.65 -14.67 30.51
CA TYR A 395 -21.97 -14.17 30.10
C TYR A 395 -21.87 -12.96 29.16
N PHE A 396 -21.02 -11.99 29.48
CA PHE A 396 -20.94 -10.73 28.75
C PHE A 396 -20.04 -10.76 27.51
N THR A 397 -19.28 -11.83 27.28
CA THR A 397 -18.16 -11.81 26.32
C THR A 397 -18.20 -12.94 25.32
N THR A 398 -18.06 -12.59 24.04
CA THR A 398 -17.97 -13.57 22.96
C THR A 398 -16.54 -14.11 22.81
N GLN A 399 -16.40 -15.35 22.34
CA GLN A 399 -15.06 -15.95 22.11
C GLN A 399 -14.24 -15.16 21.08
N GLU A 400 -14.89 -14.51 20.13
CA GLU A 400 -14.26 -13.66 19.12
C GLU A 400 -13.63 -12.41 19.76
N GLU A 401 -14.29 -11.79 20.74
CA GLU A 401 -13.74 -10.63 21.47
C GLU A 401 -12.49 -11.00 22.27
N ILE A 402 -12.52 -12.14 22.97
CA ILE A 402 -11.34 -12.64 23.71
C ILE A 402 -10.19 -12.88 22.74
N THR A 403 -10.48 -13.50 21.60
CA THR A 403 -9.47 -13.78 20.57
C THR A 403 -8.88 -12.47 20.03
N TYR A 404 -9.72 -11.46 19.78
CA TYR A 404 -9.28 -10.13 19.37
C TYR A 404 -8.35 -9.47 20.39
N GLU A 405 -8.74 -9.42 21.66
CA GLU A 405 -7.94 -8.79 22.71
C GLU A 405 -6.59 -9.51 22.94
N VAL A 406 -6.59 -10.85 22.93
CA VAL A 406 -5.36 -11.65 23.06
C VAL A 406 -4.46 -11.43 21.84
N LEU A 407 -4.95 -11.64 20.62
CA LEU A 407 -4.14 -11.48 19.41
C LEU A 407 -3.58 -10.07 19.27
N LYS A 408 -4.34 -9.04 19.68
CA LYS A 408 -3.86 -7.65 19.72
C LYS A 408 -2.61 -7.52 20.59
N VAL A 409 -2.58 -8.07 21.80
CA VAL A 409 -1.39 -8.02 22.67
C VAL A 409 -0.22 -8.77 22.04
N TRP A 410 -0.48 -9.90 21.38
CA TRP A 410 0.54 -10.69 20.69
C TRP A 410 1.16 -10.00 19.46
N THR A 411 0.54 -8.94 18.92
CA THR A 411 1.16 -8.13 17.86
C THR A 411 2.47 -7.46 18.28
N ILE A 412 2.77 -7.40 19.58
CA ILE A 412 4.07 -6.97 20.08
C ILE A 412 5.24 -7.75 19.48
N LEU A 413 5.03 -9.02 19.10
CA LEU A 413 6.08 -9.82 18.45
C LEU A 413 6.54 -9.20 17.12
N LEU A 414 5.63 -8.59 16.35
CA LEU A 414 5.95 -7.92 15.08
C LEU A 414 6.88 -6.72 15.29
N LEU A 415 6.85 -6.10 16.46
CA LEU A 415 7.73 -5.00 16.86
C LEU A 415 9.04 -5.54 17.47
N ILE A 416 8.97 -6.56 18.31
CA ILE A 416 10.13 -7.05 19.07
C ILE A 416 11.11 -7.85 18.19
N ILE A 417 10.64 -8.63 17.22
CA ILE A 417 11.52 -9.37 16.30
C ILE A 417 12.51 -8.42 15.58
N PRO A 418 12.07 -7.38 14.85
CA PRO A 418 12.98 -6.43 14.23
C PRO A 418 13.82 -5.63 15.23
N SER A 419 13.29 -5.34 16.42
CA SER A 419 14.05 -4.70 17.49
C SER A 419 15.24 -5.54 17.95
N VAL A 420 15.05 -6.85 18.12
CA VAL A 420 16.13 -7.78 18.52
C VAL A 420 17.18 -7.88 17.42
N VAL A 421 16.75 -7.94 16.15
CA VAL A 421 17.67 -7.93 14.99
C VAL A 421 18.50 -6.64 14.99
N ALA A 422 17.85 -5.48 15.16
CA ALA A 422 18.55 -4.19 15.22
C ALA A 422 19.51 -4.10 16.42
N MET A 423 19.15 -4.61 17.61
CA MET A 423 20.06 -4.64 18.76
C MET A 423 21.34 -5.45 18.48
N ASN A 424 21.22 -6.54 17.71
CA ASN A 424 22.36 -7.38 17.36
C ASN A 424 23.31 -6.74 16.33
N SER A 425 22.85 -5.78 15.52
CA SER A 425 23.67 -5.16 14.48
C SER A 425 24.55 -4.00 14.97
N TYR A 426 24.33 -3.46 16.17
CA TYR A 426 25.13 -2.35 16.69
C TYR A 426 26.52 -2.80 17.17
N GLY A 427 27.49 -1.89 17.18
CA GLY A 427 28.82 -2.12 17.75
C GLY A 427 28.80 -2.23 19.28
N GLU A 428 29.99 -2.35 19.87
CA GLU A 428 30.16 -2.26 21.32
C GLU A 428 29.81 -0.86 21.82
N ILE A 429 29.15 -0.78 22.98
CA ILE A 429 28.72 0.49 23.57
C ILE A 429 29.34 0.64 24.95
N TYR A 430 30.11 1.72 25.12
CA TYR A 430 30.67 2.12 26.41
C TYR A 430 29.78 3.18 27.06
N PHE A 431 29.53 3.05 28.36
CA PHE A 431 28.67 3.99 29.10
C PHE A 431 29.44 4.83 30.12
N ASP A 432 30.06 4.19 31.12
CA ASP A 432 30.67 4.87 32.27
C ASP A 432 31.61 3.90 33.02
N GLU A 433 32.64 4.44 33.68
CA GLU A 433 33.65 3.70 34.47
C GLU A 433 33.09 3.23 35.82
N ALA A 434 32.13 3.96 36.38
CA ALA A 434 31.60 3.69 37.72
C ALA A 434 30.96 2.29 37.82
N ASN A 435 31.48 1.43 38.70
CA ASN A 435 30.98 0.07 38.90
C ASN A 435 29.47 0.04 39.24
N ARG A 436 28.67 -0.57 38.35
CA ARG A 436 27.22 -0.71 38.55
C ARG A 436 26.90 -1.93 39.42
N ARG A 437 26.05 -1.74 40.43
CA ARG A 437 25.52 -2.81 41.30
C ARG A 437 24.02 -2.98 41.08
N PRO A 438 23.60 -3.80 40.10
CA PRO A 438 22.19 -3.99 39.80
C PRO A 438 21.46 -4.66 40.98
N ARG A 439 20.39 -3.99 41.42
CA ARG A 439 19.46 -4.44 42.47
C ARG A 439 18.06 -4.63 41.89
N ILE A 440 17.24 -5.48 42.52
CA ILE A 440 15.81 -5.51 42.21
C ILE A 440 15.19 -4.22 42.77
N ASN A 441 14.42 -3.51 41.96
CA ASN A 441 13.61 -2.42 42.48
C ASN A 441 12.24 -2.97 42.89
N TRP A 442 12.14 -3.41 44.14
CA TRP A 442 10.93 -3.99 44.71
C TRP A 442 9.72 -3.04 44.67
N ILE A 443 9.95 -1.73 44.65
CA ILE A 443 8.88 -0.73 44.55
C ILE A 443 8.10 -0.93 43.24
N PHE A 444 8.78 -1.11 42.11
CA PHE A 444 8.10 -1.29 40.81
C PHE A 444 7.39 -2.64 40.71
N VAL A 445 7.97 -3.70 41.30
CA VAL A 445 7.34 -5.02 41.34
C VAL A 445 6.05 -4.98 42.18
N LEU A 446 6.14 -4.40 43.39
CA LEU A 446 4.99 -4.25 44.27
C LEU A 446 3.93 -3.36 43.64
N LEU A 447 4.31 -2.24 43.02
CA LEU A 447 3.39 -1.34 42.33
C LEU A 447 2.66 -2.05 41.18
N ALA A 448 3.37 -2.83 40.35
CA ALA A 448 2.73 -3.60 39.27
C ALA A 448 1.74 -4.65 39.81
N MET A 449 2.13 -5.38 40.85
CA MET A 449 1.25 -6.38 41.49
C MET A 449 0.02 -5.74 42.14
N LEU A 450 0.22 -4.64 42.86
CA LEU A 450 -0.85 -3.88 43.50
C LEU A 450 -1.79 -3.28 42.47
N PHE A 451 -1.27 -2.73 41.36
CA PHE A 451 -2.10 -2.22 40.26
C PHE A 451 -2.98 -3.35 39.69
N ILE A 452 -2.39 -4.51 39.37
CA ILE A 452 -3.13 -5.67 38.84
C ILE A 452 -4.24 -6.09 39.82
N ALA A 453 -3.91 -6.24 41.10
CA ALA A 453 -4.86 -6.63 42.12
C ALA A 453 -5.98 -5.58 42.29
N ALA A 454 -5.62 -4.30 42.42
CA ALA A 454 -6.57 -3.21 42.60
C ALA A 454 -7.57 -3.15 41.44
N VAL A 455 -7.08 -3.14 40.21
CA VAL A 455 -7.91 -3.15 39.01
C VAL A 455 -8.81 -4.38 38.96
N TYR A 456 -8.26 -5.56 39.24
CA TYR A 456 -9.01 -6.81 39.17
C TYR A 456 -10.16 -6.81 40.17
N TYR A 457 -9.90 -6.45 41.43
CA TYR A 457 -10.90 -6.45 42.49
C TYR A 457 -11.92 -5.31 42.33
N VAL A 458 -11.48 -4.09 41.99
CA VAL A 458 -12.38 -2.93 41.82
C VAL A 458 -13.30 -3.11 40.62
N LEU A 459 -12.80 -3.65 39.51
CA LEU A 459 -13.55 -3.79 38.26
C LEU A 459 -14.04 -5.23 38.01
N TRP A 460 -14.05 -6.08 39.04
CA TRP A 460 -14.50 -7.48 38.93
C TRP A 460 -15.97 -7.56 38.53
N GLY A 461 -16.83 -6.85 39.26
CA GLY A 461 -18.29 -6.84 39.05
C GLY A 461 -18.78 -5.90 37.93
N GLY A 462 -17.87 -5.14 37.33
CA GLY A 462 -18.22 -4.03 36.43
C GLY A 462 -18.64 -2.79 37.21
N LEU A 463 -18.06 -1.64 36.87
CA LEU A 463 -18.47 -0.35 37.39
C LEU A 463 -19.48 0.28 36.42
N ILE A 464 -20.73 0.46 36.86
CA ILE A 464 -21.78 1.11 36.08
C ILE A 464 -21.61 2.62 36.22
N ILE A 465 -21.61 3.33 35.09
CA ILE A 465 -21.52 4.78 35.01
C ILE A 465 -22.69 5.27 34.16
N THR A 466 -23.63 5.94 34.81
CA THR A 466 -24.82 6.54 34.19
C THR A 466 -24.61 8.04 33.99
N PRO A 467 -24.98 8.60 32.82
CA PRO A 467 -25.06 10.05 32.66
C PRO A 467 -26.15 10.65 33.57
N PRO A 468 -26.06 11.93 33.95
CA PRO A 468 -27.09 12.62 34.70
C PRO A 468 -28.37 12.73 33.85
N GLU A 469 -29.52 12.55 34.49
CA GLU A 469 -30.85 12.70 33.87
C GLU A 469 -31.18 14.13 33.45
#